data_AF-A0A7Y3A8Y8-F1
#
_entry.id   AF-A0A7Y3A8Y8-F1
#
_cell.length_a   1.000
_cell.length_b   1.000
_cell.length_c   1.000
_cell.angle_alpha   90.00
_cell.angle_beta   90.00
_cell.angle_gamma   90.00
#
_symmetry.space_group_name_H-M   'P 1'
#
loop_
_entity.id
_entity.type
_entity.pdbx_description
1 polymer ?
#
loop_
_entity_poly.entity_id
_entity_poly.type
_entity_poly.pdbx_seq_one_letter_code
_entity_poly.pdbx_strand_id
1 'polypeptide(L)'
;MSAPELMVCIGCCLDVGGEAVLAVATENGHRVAVREEECLDVCGDQPAIGVGTRRALVSNPVAVVGVIDTLEAGGRVDLSVSGLREVDPT
;
A
#
# COMPACT_ATOMS: atom_id res chain seq x y z
N MET A 1 -21.39 -6.45 -4.41
CA MET A 1 -20.03 -6.87 -4.04
C MET A 1 -19.23 -5.61 -3.78
N SER A 2 -18.57 -5.49 -2.63
CA SER A 2 -17.72 -4.33 -2.32
C SER A 2 -16.42 -4.42 -3.13
N ALA A 3 -15.89 -3.28 -3.57
CA ALA A 3 -14.60 -3.23 -4.26
C ALA A 3 -13.47 -3.64 -3.29
N PRO A 4 -12.39 -4.28 -3.77
CA PRO A 4 -11.19 -4.48 -2.95
C PRO A 4 -10.59 -3.11 -2.56
N GLU A 5 -10.01 -3.03 -1.37
CA GLU A 5 -9.47 -1.77 -0.82
C GLU A 5 -7.95 -1.85 -0.63
N LEU A 6 -7.25 -0.80 -1.05
CA LEU A 6 -5.83 -0.56 -0.80
C LEU A 6 -5.71 0.72 0.03
N MET A 7 -5.03 0.64 1.15
CA MET A 7 -4.75 1.80 2.00
C MET A 7 -3.32 2.26 1.75
N VAL A 8 -3.13 3.54 1.52
CA VAL A 8 -1.82 4.18 1.44
C VAL A 8 -1.61 4.95 2.73
N CYS A 9 -0.52 4.66 3.40
CA CYS A 9 -0.15 5.34 4.63
C CYS A 9 0.31 6.75 4.31
N ILE A 10 -0.34 7.74 4.91
CA ILE A 10 -0.01 9.17 4.80
C ILE A 10 0.47 9.73 6.14
N GLY A 11 0.66 11.05 6.23
CA GLY A 11 1.26 11.71 7.40
C GLY A 11 2.79 11.59 7.35
N CYS A 12 3.41 10.99 8.37
CA CYS A 12 4.88 10.81 8.40
C CYS A 12 5.44 10.02 7.21
N CYS A 13 4.61 9.17 6.58
CA CYS A 13 4.97 8.47 5.34
C CYS A 13 5.22 9.42 4.16
N LEU A 14 4.62 10.61 4.11
CA LEU A 14 4.75 11.52 2.97
C LEU A 14 6.20 11.99 2.81
N ASP A 15 6.87 12.30 3.92
CA ASP A 15 8.26 12.78 3.95
C ASP A 15 9.28 11.72 3.47
N VAL A 16 8.89 10.44 3.48
CA VAL A 16 9.74 9.31 3.07
C VAL A 16 9.33 8.71 1.72
N GLY A 17 8.45 9.38 0.97
CA GLY A 17 8.04 8.97 -0.39
C GLY A 17 6.62 8.42 -0.51
N GLY A 18 5.76 8.65 0.50
CA GLY A 18 4.36 8.25 0.50
C GLY A 18 3.54 8.87 -0.63
N GLU A 19 3.87 10.09 -1.05
CA GLU A 19 3.23 10.75 -2.20
C GLU A 19 3.43 9.96 -3.50
N ALA A 20 4.64 9.43 -3.72
CA ALA A 20 4.93 8.63 -4.91
C ALA A 20 4.15 7.31 -4.89
N VAL A 21 3.99 6.70 -3.71
CA VAL A 21 3.16 5.50 -3.54
C VAL A 21 1.69 5.81 -3.82
N LEU A 22 1.16 6.92 -3.28
CA LEU A 22 -0.21 7.34 -3.49
C LEU A 22 -0.50 7.64 -4.97
N ALA A 23 0.42 8.33 -5.64
CA ALA A 23 0.32 8.64 -7.06
C ALA A 23 0.26 7.36 -7.90
N VAL A 24 1.20 6.43 -7.70
CA VAL A 24 1.23 5.14 -8.40
C VAL A 24 -0.04 4.34 -8.11
N ALA A 25 -0.50 4.32 -6.85
CA ALA A 25 -1.70 3.59 -6.48
C ALA A 25 -2.96 4.15 -7.15
N THR A 26 -3.09 5.47 -7.18
CA THR A 26 -4.23 6.16 -7.81
C THR A 26 -4.22 6.01 -9.33
N GLU A 27 -3.05 6.04 -9.95
CA GLU A 27 -2.89 5.89 -11.40
C GLU A 27 -3.24 4.47 -11.87
N ASN A 28 -2.91 3.44 -11.10
CA ASN A 28 -3.09 2.04 -11.51
C ASN A 28 -4.36 1.38 -10.92
N GLY A 29 -4.86 1.87 -9.78
CA GLY A 29 -5.97 1.28 -9.02
C GLY A 29 -7.36 1.61 -9.55
N HIS A 30 -7.63 1.44 -10.85
CA HIS A 30 -8.92 1.84 -11.45
C HIS A 30 -10.12 1.07 -10.88
N ARG A 31 -9.93 -0.17 -10.41
CA ARG A 31 -10.98 -1.03 -9.84
C ARG A 31 -10.78 -1.32 -8.35
N VAL A 32 -9.73 -0.75 -7.75
CA VAL A 32 -9.41 -0.86 -6.33
C VAL A 32 -9.75 0.47 -5.66
N ALA A 33 -10.47 0.44 -4.55
CA ALA A 33 -10.68 1.64 -3.76
C ALA A 33 -9.37 1.99 -3.04
N VAL A 34 -8.64 2.98 -3.56
CA VAL A 34 -7.46 3.55 -2.90
C VAL A 34 -7.92 4.53 -1.84
N ARG A 35 -7.47 4.33 -0.61
CA ARG A 35 -7.76 5.21 0.53
C ARG A 35 -6.47 5.69 1.17
N GLU A 36 -6.49 6.92 1.64
CA GLU A 36 -5.43 7.47 2.47
C GLU A 36 -5.75 7.21 3.95
N GLU A 37 -4.76 6.78 4.72
CA GLU A 37 -4.90 6.52 6.16
C GLU A 37 -3.66 7.00 6.91
N GLU A 38 -3.84 7.62 8.07
CA GLU A 38 -2.72 7.95 8.95
C GLU A 38 -2.21 6.66 9.62
N CYS A 39 -1.14 6.08 9.08
CA CYS A 39 -0.47 4.93 9.69
C CYS A 39 0.62 5.42 10.65
N LEU A 40 0.18 6.01 11.76
CA LEU A 40 1.08 6.37 12.86
C LEU A 40 1.87 5.11 13.27
N ASP A 41 3.18 5.27 13.43
CA ASP A 41 4.15 4.22 13.84
C ASP A 41 4.51 3.12 12.81
N VAL A 42 3.97 3.14 11.59
CA VAL A 42 4.35 2.15 10.56
C VAL A 42 5.53 2.62 9.71
N CYS A 43 5.49 3.89 9.26
CA CYS A 43 6.32 4.39 8.17
C CYS A 43 7.84 4.35 8.46
N GLY A 44 8.30 4.67 9.67
CA GLY A 44 9.75 4.73 9.93
C GLY A 44 10.48 5.56 8.85
N ASP A 45 11.45 4.95 8.16
CA ASP A 45 12.23 5.58 7.07
C ASP A 45 11.68 5.26 5.65
N GLN A 46 10.51 4.62 5.53
CA GLN A 46 9.96 4.15 4.25
C GLN A 46 8.44 4.40 4.15
N PRO A 47 7.88 4.58 2.95
CA PRO A 47 6.43 4.66 2.80
C PRO A 47 5.79 3.30 3.10
N ALA A 48 4.50 3.28 3.39
CA ALA A 48 3.78 2.07 3.75
C ALA A 48 2.40 1.98 3.07
N ILE A 49 1.90 0.76 2.94
CA ILE A 49 0.55 0.46 2.47
C ILE A 49 -0.14 -0.53 3.41
N GLY A 50 -1.45 -0.67 3.26
CA GLY A 50 -2.24 -1.69 3.93
C GLY A 50 -3.25 -2.37 3.03
N VAL A 51 -3.49 -3.66 3.29
CA VAL A 51 -4.52 -4.48 2.64
C VAL A 51 -5.26 -5.24 3.73
N GLY A 52 -6.53 -4.88 3.96
CA GLY A 52 -7.27 -5.37 5.13
C GLY A 52 -6.58 -4.95 6.43
N THR A 53 -6.25 -5.91 7.30
CA THR A 53 -5.56 -5.62 8.57
C THR A 53 -4.03 -5.67 8.46
N ARG A 54 -3.48 -6.01 7.30
CA ARG A 54 -2.04 -6.20 7.10
C ARG A 54 -1.39 -4.90 6.63
N ARG A 55 -0.16 -4.64 7.07
CA ARG A 55 0.63 -3.47 6.68
C ARG A 55 1.96 -3.92 6.09
N ALA A 56 2.48 -3.15 5.15
CA ALA A 56 3.80 -3.37 4.58
C ALA A 56 4.51 -2.06 4.29
N LEU A 57 5.81 -2.04 4.56
CA LEU A 57 6.71 -1.00 4.08
C LEU A 57 7.01 -1.23 2.60
N VAL A 58 7.16 -0.14 1.88
CA VAL A 58 7.35 -0.09 0.43
C VAL A 58 8.73 0.47 0.16
N SER A 59 9.65 -0.35 -0.34
CA SER A 59 11.00 0.12 -0.69
C SER A 59 11.08 0.76 -2.07
N ASN A 60 10.06 0.54 -2.92
CA ASN A 60 9.93 1.14 -4.24
C ASN A 60 8.43 1.27 -4.57
N PRO A 61 7.92 2.47 -4.93
CA PRO A 61 6.51 2.69 -5.28
C PRO A 61 5.95 1.72 -6.34
N VAL A 62 6.77 1.27 -7.29
CA VAL A 62 6.34 0.35 -8.35
C VAL A 62 5.89 -1.02 -7.80
N ALA A 63 6.38 -1.42 -6.61
CA ALA A 63 5.97 -2.68 -5.99
C ALA A 63 4.46 -2.73 -5.66
N VAL A 64 3.82 -1.56 -5.52
CA VAL A 64 2.39 -1.43 -5.23
C VAL A 64 1.53 -1.81 -6.44
N VAL A 65 2.05 -1.72 -7.67
CA VAL A 65 1.32 -2.14 -8.89
C VAL A 65 0.96 -3.62 -8.82
N GLY A 66 1.89 -4.49 -8.39
CA GLY A 66 1.61 -5.92 -8.27
C GLY A 66 0.54 -6.25 -7.22
N VAL A 67 0.44 -5.43 -6.17
CA VAL A 67 -0.64 -5.53 -5.16
C VAL A 67 -1.98 -5.17 -5.78
N ILE A 68 -2.02 -4.07 -6.55
CA ILE A 68 -3.23 -3.61 -7.25
C ILE A 68 -3.70 -4.66 -8.24
N ASP A 69 -2.82 -5.17 -9.12
CA ASP A 69 -3.15 -6.20 -10.11
C ASP A 69 -3.76 -7.44 -9.42
N THR A 70 -3.20 -7.85 -8.29
CA THR A 70 -3.69 -8.99 -7.51
C THR A 70 -5.09 -8.71 -6.95
N LEU A 71 -5.31 -7.51 -6.40
CA LEU A 71 -6.62 -7.10 -5.88
C LEU A 71 -7.68 -7.00 -6.98
N GLU A 72 -7.32 -6.43 -8.14
CA GLU A 72 -8.22 -6.34 -9.29
C GLU A 72 -8.62 -7.71 -9.84
N ALA A 73 -7.69 -8.68 -9.80
CA ALA A 73 -7.96 -10.07 -10.14
C ALA A 73 -8.79 -10.84 -9.09
N GLY A 74 -9.09 -10.21 -7.94
CA GLY A 74 -9.75 -10.87 -6.81
C GLY A 74 -8.87 -11.89 -6.09
N GLY A 75 -7.55 -11.79 -6.28
CA GLY A 75 -6.54 -12.65 -5.67
C GLY A 75 -6.24 -12.28 -4.22
N ARG A 76 -5.52 -13.18 -3.54
CA ARG A 76 -4.97 -12.91 -2.22
C ARG A 76 -3.61 -12.23 -2.36
N VAL A 77 -3.48 -11.03 -1.80
CA VAL A 77 -2.22 -10.29 -1.79
C VAL A 77 -1.19 -10.99 -0.90
N ASP A 78 -0.01 -11.23 -1.47
CA ASP A 78 1.19 -11.60 -0.74
C ASP A 78 2.07 -10.36 -0.55
N LEU A 79 2.30 -9.95 0.70
CA LEU A 79 3.12 -8.79 1.06
C LEU A 79 4.61 -9.14 1.21
N SER A 80 5.00 -10.39 0.90
CA SER A 80 6.39 -10.84 0.82
C SER A 80 7.00 -10.71 -0.60
N VAL A 81 6.29 -10.06 -1.51
CA VAL A 81 6.79 -9.77 -2.86
C VAL A 81 7.94 -8.76 -2.83
N SER A 82 8.83 -8.84 -3.82
CA SER A 82 9.97 -7.94 -3.93
C SER A 82 9.52 -6.47 -3.93
N GLY A 83 10.14 -5.66 -3.07
CA GLY A 83 9.80 -4.25 -2.89
C GLY A 83 8.79 -3.96 -1.79
N LEU A 84 8.25 -5.00 -1.14
CA LEU A 84 7.40 -4.89 0.05
C LEU A 84 8.03 -5.65 1.23
N ARG A 85 7.79 -5.15 2.44
CA ARG A 85 8.13 -5.84 3.68
C ARG A 85 6.97 -5.74 4.64
N GLU A 86 6.33 -6.87 4.92
CA GLU A 86 5.28 -6.92 5.94
C GLU A 86 5.82 -6.49 7.30
N VAL A 87 5.01 -5.71 8.00
CA VAL A 87 5.29 -5.22 9.35
C VAL A 87 4.10 -5.54 10.22
N ASP A 88 4.39 -6.02 11.43
CA ASP A 88 3.35 -6.20 12.44
C ASP A 88 2.86 -4.81 12.88
N PRO A 89 1.55 -4.51 12.77
CA PRO A 89 1.01 -3.30 13.36
C PRO A 89 1.03 -3.49 14.89
N THR A 90 1.94 -2.80 15.58
CA THR A 90 1.98 -2.72 17.05
C THR A 90 0.79 -1.99 17.64
#